data_AF-A0A356BCH6-F1
#
_entry.id   AF-A0A356BCH6-F1
#
_cell.length_a   1.000
_cell.length_b   1.000
_cell.length_c   1.000
_cell.angle_alpha   90.00
_cell.angle_beta   90.00
_cell.angle_gamma   90.00
#
_symmetry.space_group_name_H-M   'P 1'
#
loop_
_entity.id
_entity.type
_entity.pdbx_description
1 polymer ?
#
loop_
_entity_poly.entity_id
_entity_poly.type
_entity_poly.pdbx_seq_one_letter_code
_entity_poly.pdbx_strand_id
1 'polypeptide(L)'
;MLCLLSLSVAAAPFKPASDLTLQLQPLLPLSTRMQQLSAQLGRHPEDNTRLELAGLYLQGARQPGYDDWFHRADELLHAVSQTGSVRYLLLQADLQQQQHQFSQAMQSLN
;
A
#
# COMPACT_ATOMS: atom_id res chain seq x y z
N MET A 1 44.51 -33.93 28.70
CA MET A 1 44.52 -32.66 27.93
C MET A 1 44.04 -32.97 26.52
N LEU A 2 42.76 -32.69 26.22
CA LEU A 2 42.20 -32.82 24.87
C LEU A 2 42.42 -31.49 24.13
N CYS A 3 43.15 -31.51 23.01
CA CYS A 3 43.25 -30.36 22.11
C CYS A 3 42.00 -30.29 21.24
N LEU A 4 41.13 -29.31 21.53
CA LEU A 4 40.03 -28.90 20.66
C LEU A 4 40.62 -28.09 19.49
N LEU A 5 40.59 -28.67 18.29
CA LEU A 5 40.94 -27.98 17.05
C LEU A 5 39.76 -27.10 16.62
N SER A 6 39.92 -25.79 16.83
CA SER A 6 38.99 -24.75 16.38
C SER A 6 39.10 -24.58 14.87
N LEU A 7 38.10 -25.02 14.10
CA LEU A 7 37.99 -24.67 12.69
C LEU A 7 37.49 -23.22 12.56
N SER A 8 38.41 -22.29 12.27
CA SER A 8 38.05 -20.94 11.83
C SER A 8 37.60 -20.99 10.38
N VAL A 9 36.28 -20.98 10.15
CA VAL A 9 35.71 -20.72 8.82
C VAL A 9 35.88 -19.22 8.53
N ALA A 10 36.83 -18.90 7.65
CA ALA A 10 36.96 -17.56 7.11
C ALA A 10 35.72 -17.27 6.22
N ALA A 11 34.82 -16.43 6.71
CA ALA A 11 33.74 -15.88 5.90
C ALA A 11 34.35 -14.95 4.84
N ALA A 12 34.30 -15.35 3.58
CA ALA A 12 34.71 -14.50 2.47
C ALA A 12 33.88 -13.21 2.47
N PRO A 13 34.47 -12.04 2.16
CA PRO A 13 33.74 -10.79 2.07
C PRO A 13 32.64 -10.91 1.01
N PHE A 14 31.39 -10.65 1.42
CA PHE A 14 30.26 -10.60 0.51
C PHE A 14 30.48 -9.46 -0.49
N LYS A 15 30.89 -9.82 -1.71
CA LYS A 15 30.98 -8.90 -2.84
C LYS A 15 29.66 -9.02 -3.61
N PRO A 16 28.77 -8.02 -3.56
CA PRO A 16 27.57 -8.06 -4.40
C PRO A 16 28.04 -8.15 -5.85
N ALA A 17 27.57 -9.17 -6.58
CA ALA A 17 27.83 -9.29 -8.00
C ALA A 17 27.30 -8.02 -8.69
N SER A 18 28.07 -7.45 -9.60
CA SER A 18 27.68 -6.28 -10.41
C SER A 18 26.45 -6.55 -11.30
N ASP A 19 26.01 -7.80 -11.35
CA ASP A 19 24.83 -8.27 -12.09
C ASP A 19 23.57 -8.29 -11.22
N LEU A 20 23.61 -7.72 -10.02
CA LEU A 20 22.40 -7.44 -9.24
C LEU A 20 21.64 -6.29 -9.91
N THR A 21 21.03 -6.56 -11.06
CA THR A 21 19.96 -5.73 -11.60
C THR A 21 18.91 -5.64 -10.51
N LEU A 22 18.75 -4.44 -9.94
CA LEU A 22 17.57 -4.03 -9.21
C LEU A 22 16.39 -4.20 -10.18
N GLN A 23 15.76 -5.37 -10.15
CA GLN A 23 14.47 -5.55 -10.77
C GLN A 23 13.51 -4.59 -10.05
N LEU A 24 13.19 -3.50 -10.73
CA LEU A 24 12.11 -2.61 -10.34
C LEU A 24 10.86 -3.46 -10.07
N GLN A 25 10.31 -3.23 -8.89
CA GLN A 25 9.40 -4.10 -8.16
C GLN A 25 8.18 -4.59 -8.95
N PRO A 26 7.59 -5.72 -8.52
CA PRO A 26 6.51 -6.40 -9.21
C PRO A 26 5.27 -5.50 -9.30
N LEU A 27 4.50 -5.73 -10.37
CA LEU A 27 3.10 -5.32 -10.46
C LEU A 27 2.45 -5.59 -9.10
N LEU A 28 2.01 -4.53 -8.43
CA LEU A 28 1.38 -4.59 -7.12
C LEU A 28 0.35 -5.74 -7.11
N PRO A 29 0.52 -6.80 -6.30
CA PRO A 29 -0.35 -7.96 -6.33
C PRO A 29 -1.75 -7.57 -5.86
N LEU A 30 -2.63 -7.30 -6.82
CA LEU A 30 -4.05 -7.05 -6.55
C LEU A 30 -4.72 -8.36 -6.14
N SER A 31 -5.43 -8.33 -5.02
CA SER A 31 -6.31 -9.44 -4.65
C SER A 31 -7.40 -9.63 -5.72
N THR A 32 -7.97 -10.84 -5.79
CA THR A 32 -9.09 -11.15 -6.69
C THR A 32 -10.24 -10.15 -6.54
N ARG A 33 -10.52 -9.69 -5.31
CA ARG A 33 -11.56 -8.69 -5.06
C ARG A 33 -11.23 -7.34 -5.67
N MET A 34 -9.99 -6.87 -5.53
CA MET A 34 -9.55 -5.60 -6.13
C MET A 34 -9.63 -5.64 -7.66
N GLN A 35 -9.24 -6.76 -8.27
CA GLN A 35 -9.36 -6.97 -9.71
C GLN A 35 -10.82 -6.90 -10.18
N GLN A 36 -11.74 -7.55 -9.45
CA GLN A 36 -13.18 -7.51 -9.75
C GLN A 36 -13.74 -6.09 -9.65
N LEU A 37 -13.41 -5.36 -8.57
CA LEU A 37 -13.86 -3.98 -8.38
C LEU A 37 -13.30 -3.04 -9.45
N SER A 38 -12.02 -3.21 -9.81
CA SER A 38 -11.40 -2.44 -10.90
C SER A 38 -12.09 -2.71 -12.25
N ALA A 39 -12.40 -3.97 -12.54
CA ALA A 39 -13.12 -4.34 -13.76
C ALA A 39 -14.56 -3.80 -13.75
N GLN A 40 -15.22 -3.77 -12.59
CA GLN A 40 -16.55 -3.19 -12.42
C GLN A 40 -16.52 -1.68 -12.67
N LEU A 41 -15.56 -0.95 -12.10
CA LEU A 41 -15.40 0.49 -12.31
C LEU A 41 -15.15 0.85 -13.78
N GLY A 42 -14.40 0.01 -14.51
CA GLY A 42 -14.18 0.21 -15.94
C GLY A 42 -15.46 0.11 -16.79
N ARG A 43 -16.51 -0.54 -16.28
CA ARG A 43 -17.82 -0.66 -16.95
C ARG A 43 -18.82 0.36 -16.43
N HIS A 44 -18.89 0.52 -15.12
CA HIS A 44 -19.83 1.39 -14.41
C HIS A 44 -19.11 2.11 -13.27
N PRO A 45 -18.75 3.39 -13.46
CA PRO A 45 -18.04 4.15 -12.43
C PRO A 45 -19.00 4.57 -11.31
N GLU A 46 -19.12 3.72 -10.30
CA GLU A 46 -19.96 3.95 -9.12
C GLU A 46 -19.11 4.33 -7.89
N ASP A 47 -19.58 5.33 -7.14
CA ASP A 47 -18.88 5.81 -5.95
C ASP A 47 -18.71 4.73 -4.88
N ASN A 48 -19.69 3.86 -4.67
CA ASN A 48 -19.58 2.76 -3.70
C ASN A 48 -18.47 1.78 -4.06
N THR A 49 -18.30 1.48 -5.34
CA THR A 49 -17.22 0.62 -5.85
C THR A 49 -15.86 1.32 -5.72
N ARG A 50 -15.79 2.63 -5.97
CA ARG A 50 -14.57 3.44 -5.73
C ARG A 50 -14.17 3.43 -4.26
N LEU A 51 -15.12 3.71 -3.37
CA LEU A 51 -14.89 3.72 -1.92
C LEU A 51 -14.44 2.34 -1.41
N GLU A 52 -14.98 1.25 -1.97
CA GLU A 52 -14.53 -0.10 -1.62
C GLU A 52 -13.11 -0.39 -2.10
N LEU A 53 -12.81 -0.07 -3.34
CA LEU A 53 -11.48 -0.28 -3.89
C LEU A 53 -10.44 0.60 -3.18
N ALA A 54 -10.77 1.86 -2.87
CA ALA A 54 -9.92 2.78 -2.12
C ALA A 54 -9.58 2.24 -0.73
N GLY A 55 -10.57 1.69 -0.01
CA GLY A 55 -10.34 1.07 1.29
C GLY A 55 -9.38 -0.13 1.23
N LEU A 56 -9.48 -0.97 0.19
CA LEU A 56 -8.55 -2.09 0.01
C LEU A 56 -7.13 -1.60 -0.30
N TYR A 57 -6.99 -0.54 -1.09
CA TYR A 57 -5.70 0.09 -1.34
C TYR A 57 -5.10 0.68 -0.05
N LEU A 58 -5.86 1.44 0.74
CA LEU A 58 -5.38 1.98 2.02
C LEU A 58 -4.98 0.87 3.00
N GLN A 59 -5.73 -0.23 3.04
CA GLN A 59 -5.40 -1.37 3.91
C GLN A 59 -4.04 -1.98 3.54
N GLY A 60 -3.74 -2.17 2.25
CA GLY A 60 -2.45 -2.71 1.83
C GLY A 60 -1.31 -1.71 1.87
N ALA A 61 -1.59 -0.41 1.71
CA ALA A 61 -0.59 0.67 1.83
C ALA A 61 0.09 0.72 3.21
N ARG A 62 -0.53 0.12 4.24
CA ARG A 62 0.06 0.00 5.59
C ARG A 62 1.20 -1.02 5.66
N GLN A 63 1.40 -1.82 4.62
CA GLN A 63 2.48 -2.80 4.56
C GLN A 63 3.74 -2.16 3.96
N PRO A 64 4.95 -2.43 4.50
CA PRO A 64 6.18 -1.94 3.91
C PRO A 64 6.35 -2.35 2.44
N GLY A 65 6.71 -1.40 1.58
CA GLY A 65 6.94 -1.63 0.15
C GLY A 65 5.70 -1.49 -0.74
N TYR A 66 4.58 -0.98 -0.23
CA TYR A 66 3.33 -0.76 -0.96
C TYR A 66 2.89 0.70 -0.98
N ASP A 67 3.81 1.65 -0.87
CA ASP A 67 3.50 3.09 -0.78
C ASP A 67 2.68 3.59 -1.98
N ASP A 68 2.87 3.01 -3.17
CA ASP A 68 2.10 3.32 -4.37
C ASP A 68 0.59 3.03 -4.23
N TRP A 69 0.18 2.14 -3.31
CA TRP A 69 -1.24 1.86 -3.05
C TRP A 69 -1.93 3.07 -2.45
N PHE A 70 -1.20 3.86 -1.69
CA PHE A 70 -1.71 5.09 -1.12
C PHE A 70 -2.14 6.07 -2.22
N HIS A 71 -1.31 6.24 -3.24
CA HIS A 71 -1.63 7.10 -4.38
C HIS A 71 -2.88 6.63 -5.12
N ARG A 72 -3.04 5.31 -5.30
CA ARG A 72 -4.26 4.74 -5.91
C ARG A 72 -5.52 4.99 -5.09
N ALA A 73 -5.44 4.90 -3.76
CA ALA A 73 -6.56 5.23 -2.90
C ALA A 73 -6.94 6.71 -3.02
N ASP A 74 -5.95 7.60 -3.07
CA ASP A 74 -6.15 9.04 -3.20
C ASP A 74 -6.85 9.40 -4.52
N GLU A 75 -6.38 8.85 -5.64
CA GLU A 75 -7.02 9.02 -6.95
C GLU A 75 -8.50 8.58 -6.95
N LEU A 76 -8.79 7.45 -6.30
CA LEU A 76 -10.15 6.92 -6.21
C LEU A 76 -11.06 7.79 -5.36
N LEU A 77 -10.58 8.30 -4.22
CA LEU A 77 -11.34 9.19 -3.35
C LEU A 77 -11.61 10.55 -4.02
N HIS A 78 -10.64 11.11 -4.73
CA HIS A 78 -10.83 12.36 -5.49
C HIS A 78 -11.91 12.24 -6.57
N ALA A 79 -12.14 11.04 -7.09
CA ALA A 79 -13.16 10.80 -8.12
C ALA A 79 -14.57 10.57 -7.53
N VAL A 80 -14.74 10.41 -6.22
CA VAL A 80 -16.05 10.19 -5.58
C VAL A 80 -16.89 11.46 -5.63
N SER A 81 -18.11 11.36 -6.14
CA SER A 81 -19.04 12.49 -6.23
C SER A 81 -19.74 12.80 -4.89
N GLN A 82 -20.05 11.76 -4.10
CA GLN A 82 -20.74 11.89 -2.82
C GLN A 82 -19.76 11.89 -1.62
N THR A 83 -19.16 13.04 -1.37
CA THR A 83 -18.16 13.23 -0.30
C THR A 83 -18.77 13.32 1.12
N GLY A 84 -20.08 13.45 1.26
CA GLY A 84 -20.75 13.53 2.56
C GLY A 84 -21.02 12.17 3.23
N SER A 85 -20.72 11.05 2.57
CA SER A 85 -20.98 9.73 3.16
C SER A 85 -20.01 9.41 4.29
N VAL A 86 -20.48 8.75 5.36
CA VAL A 86 -19.63 8.33 6.49
C VAL A 86 -18.43 7.52 6.01
N ARG A 87 -18.64 6.63 5.03
CA ARG A 87 -17.56 5.81 4.46
C ARG A 87 -16.50 6.68 3.79
N TYR A 88 -16.89 7.68 3.02
CA TYR A 88 -15.95 8.62 2.42
C TYR A 88 -15.15 9.36 3.49
N LEU A 89 -15.82 9.94 4.50
CA LEU A 89 -15.18 10.70 5.56
C LEU A 89 -14.16 9.87 6.35
N LEU A 90 -14.47 8.60 6.63
CA LEU A 90 -13.54 7.69 7.31
C LEU A 90 -12.31 7.38 6.46
N LEU A 91 -12.49 7.13 5.15
CA LEU A 91 -11.37 6.86 4.25
C LEU A 91 -10.51 8.11 4.01
N GLN A 92 -11.14 9.28 3.91
CA GLN A 92 -10.45 10.56 3.81
C GLN A 92 -9.62 10.86 5.06
N ALA A 93 -10.15 10.57 6.25
CA ALA A 93 -9.42 10.73 7.49
C ALA A 93 -8.23 9.76 7.59
N ASP A 94 -8.41 8.49 7.22
CA ASP A 94 -7.30 7.50 7.16
C ASP A 94 -6.20 7.98 6.21
N LEU A 95 -6.60 8.49 5.04
CA LEU A 95 -5.69 9.06 4.06
C LEU A 95 -4.90 10.24 4.65
N GLN A 96 -5.57 11.18 5.32
CA GLN A 96 -4.93 12.32 5.98
C GLN A 96 -3.99 11.89 7.12
N GLN A 97 -4.32 10.85 7.88
CA GLN A 97 -3.46 10.32 8.94
C GLN A 97 -2.13 9.78 8.39
N GLN A 98 -2.16 9.05 7.27
CA GLN A 98 -0.94 8.55 6.63
C GLN A 98 -0.06 9.69 6.09
N GLN A 99 -0.66 10.84 5.70
CA GLN A 99 0.09 12.04 5.28
C GLN A 99 0.57 12.91 6.45
N HIS A 100 0.44 12.44 7.70
CA HIS A 100 0.72 13.21 8.92
C HIS A 100 -0.15 14.47 9.08
N GLN A 101 -1.31 14.54 8.41
CA GLN A 101 -2.26 15.66 8.47
C GLN A 101 -3.34 15.41 9.54
N PHE A 102 -2.92 15.09 10.77
CA PHE A 102 -3.83 14.67 11.86
C PHE A 102 -4.92 15.69 12.18
N SER A 103 -4.62 16.99 12.13
CA SER A 103 -5.61 18.04 12.38
C SER A 103 -6.74 18.03 11.35
N GLN A 104 -6.43 17.76 10.08
CA GLN A 104 -7.43 17.67 9.01
C GLN A 104 -8.26 16.39 9.17
N ALA A 105 -7.62 15.26 9.51
CA ALA A 105 -8.31 14.00 9.78
C ALA A 105 -9.34 14.11 10.91
N MET A 106 -9.02 14.88 11.95
CA MET A 106 -9.97 15.15 13.03
C MET A 106 -11.13 16.04 12.56
N GLN A 107 -10.86 17.04 11.71
CA GLN A 107 -11.90 17.93 11.19
C GLN A 107 -12.89 17.19 10.28
N SER A 108 -12.44 16.24 9.47
CA SER A 108 -13.31 15.45 8.59
C SER A 108 -14.25 14.50 9.35
N LEU A 109 -14.04 14.29 10.66
CA LEU A 109 -14.81 13.36 11.50
C LEU A 109 -15.76 14.06 12.49
N ASN A 110 -15.73 15.40 12.58
CA ASN A 110 -16.64 16.20 13.41
C ASN A 110 -17.91 16.60 12.64
#